data_AF-A0A925TU73-F1
#
_entry.id   AF-A0A925TU73-F1
#
_cell.length_a   1.000
_cell.length_b   1.000
_cell.length_c   1.000
_cell.angle_alpha   90.00
_cell.angle_beta   90.00
_cell.angle_gamma   90.00
#
_symmetry.space_group_name_H-M   'P 1'
#
loop_
_entity.id
_entity.type
_entity.pdbx_description
1 polymer ?
#
loop_
_entity_poly.entity_id
_entity_poly.type
_entity_poly.pdbx_seq_one_letter_code
_entity_poly.pdbx_strand_id
1 'polypeptide(L)'
;MAVKKDKDNFPPADKLELYRKLISTITGLELKGVSMPYTALNGNMFSFLDKFGSCGIRLPEKEREEFLKKYKTTLFHTQGTVLKEYVTVPDELLQNNKEVKEYFDISFEYAKNLKPKQSKK
;
A
#
# COMPACT_ATOMS: atom_id res chain seq x y z
N MET A 1 5.73 4.54 -36.02
CA MET A 1 4.62 4.86 -35.11
C MET A 1 4.78 4.05 -33.83
N ALA A 2 4.61 4.73 -32.71
CA ALA A 2 4.72 4.36 -31.30
C ALA A 2 4.94 2.88 -30.92
N VAL A 3 5.98 2.67 -30.12
CA VAL A 3 6.21 1.51 -29.24
C VAL A 3 4.89 1.12 -28.57
N LYS A 4 4.44 -0.12 -28.81
CA LYS A 4 3.37 -0.78 -28.05
C LYS A 4 3.83 -0.84 -26.59
N LYS A 5 3.51 0.20 -25.82
CA LYS A 5 3.79 0.25 -24.38
C LYS A 5 2.97 -0.84 -23.71
N ASP A 6 3.69 -1.78 -23.14
CA ASP A 6 3.29 -2.76 -22.14
C ASP A 6 2.14 -2.21 -21.26
N LYS A 7 0.90 -2.56 -21.61
CA LYS A 7 -0.33 -2.11 -20.93
C LYS A 7 -0.80 -3.11 -19.87
N ASP A 8 -0.07 -4.21 -19.67
CA ASP A 8 -0.55 -5.35 -18.86
C ASP A 8 -0.08 -5.32 -17.39
N ASN A 9 0.83 -4.41 -17.04
CA ASN A 9 1.49 -4.44 -15.73
C ASN A 9 1.36 -3.14 -14.91
N PHE A 10 0.38 -2.30 -15.24
CA PHE A 10 0.09 -1.07 -14.51
C PHE A 10 -1.23 -1.16 -13.74
N PRO A 11 -1.31 -0.60 -12.52
CA PRO A 11 -2.57 -0.49 -11.80
C PRO A 11 -3.58 0.39 -12.55
N PRO A 12 -4.89 0.21 -12.29
CA PRO A 12 -5.94 1.07 -12.82
C PRO A 12 -5.65 2.54 -12.51
N ALA A 13 -5.79 3.41 -13.52
CA ALA A 13 -5.46 4.83 -13.41
C ALA A 13 -6.23 5.52 -12.26
N ASP A 14 -7.52 5.23 -12.13
CA ASP A 14 -8.37 5.78 -11.05
C ASP A 14 -7.82 5.45 -9.67
N LYS A 15 -7.43 4.20 -9.45
CA LYS A 15 -6.87 3.72 -8.18
C LYS A 15 -5.49 4.31 -7.92
N LEU A 16 -4.66 4.40 -8.96
CA LEU A 16 -3.33 4.99 -8.89
C LEU A 16 -3.40 6.47 -8.51
N GLU A 17 -4.33 7.22 -9.07
CA GLU A 17 -4.53 8.64 -8.75
C GLU A 17 -5.02 8.82 -7.31
N LEU A 18 -5.98 8.02 -6.85
CA LEU A 18 -6.44 8.03 -5.46
C LEU A 18 -5.29 7.72 -4.49
N TYR A 19 -4.50 6.69 -4.79
CA TYR A 19 -3.34 6.30 -4.00
C TYR A 19 -2.27 7.41 -3.95
N ARG A 20 -1.94 7.98 -5.10
CA ARG A 20 -0.96 9.08 -5.21
C ARG A 20 -1.43 10.33 -4.47
N LYS A 21 -2.72 10.66 -4.56
CA LYS A 21 -3.31 11.81 -3.87
C LYS A 21 -3.24 11.61 -2.36
N LEU A 22 -3.59 10.42 -1.87
CA LEU A 22 -3.50 10.06 -0.46
C LEU A 22 -2.07 10.19 0.08
N ILE A 23 -1.09 9.64 -0.64
CA ILE A 23 0.33 9.75 -0.29
C ILE A 23 0.78 11.21 -0.27
N SER A 24 0.35 12.00 -1.25
CA SER A 24 0.66 13.43 -1.29
C SER A 24 0.06 14.23 -0.14
N THR A 25 -0.95 13.71 0.57
CA THR A 25 -1.48 14.34 1.79
C THR A 25 -0.60 14.08 3.02
N ILE A 26 0.25 13.05 2.99
CA ILE A 26 1.10 12.67 4.12
C ILE A 26 2.50 13.24 3.89
N THR A 27 2.86 14.24 4.68
CA THR A 27 4.16 14.92 4.56
C THR A 27 5.29 13.96 4.99
N GLY A 28 6.27 13.75 4.10
CA GLY A 28 7.41 12.86 4.36
C GLY A 28 7.24 11.43 3.85
N LEU A 29 6.16 11.16 3.11
CA LEU A 29 5.89 9.87 2.50
C LEU A 29 6.26 9.92 1.01
N GLU A 30 7.22 9.10 0.60
CA GLU A 30 7.66 9.01 -0.80
C GLU A 30 7.01 7.81 -1.49
N LEU A 31 6.24 8.09 -2.56
CA LEU A 31 5.78 7.06 -3.49
C LEU A 31 6.94 6.64 -4.39
N LYS A 32 7.26 5.35 -4.38
CA LYS A 32 8.30 4.72 -5.18
C LYS A 32 7.70 3.72 -6.16
N GLY A 33 8.40 3.43 -7.24
CA GLY A 33 7.92 2.49 -8.26
C GLY A 33 6.92 3.12 -9.24
N VAL A 34 7.17 2.90 -10.53
CA VAL A 34 6.35 3.48 -11.62
C VAL A 34 5.25 2.50 -12.05
N SER A 35 5.60 1.23 -12.26
CA SER A 35 4.65 0.17 -12.64
C SER A 35 4.00 -0.52 -11.43
N MET A 36 4.72 -0.60 -10.31
CA MET A 36 4.21 -1.13 -9.05
C MET A 36 4.44 -0.06 -7.98
N PRO A 37 3.49 0.88 -7.80
CA PRO A 37 3.64 1.97 -6.86
C PRO A 37 3.65 1.44 -5.44
N TYR A 38 4.62 1.86 -4.63
CA TYR A 38 4.76 1.45 -3.25
C TYR A 38 5.28 2.57 -2.37
N THR A 39 5.06 2.43 -1.07
CA THR A 39 5.49 3.38 -0.06
C THR A 39 6.36 2.69 0.96
N ALA A 40 7.45 3.38 1.29
CA ALA A 40 8.37 2.94 2.32
C ALA A 40 8.82 4.14 3.14
N LEU A 41 8.84 3.97 4.46
CA LEU A 41 9.35 4.95 5.39
C LEU A 41 10.61 4.40 6.05
N ASN A 42 11.72 5.16 6.02
CA ASN A 42 13.01 4.73 6.58
C ASN A 42 13.50 3.35 6.07
N GLY A 43 13.20 3.01 4.81
CA GLY A 43 13.52 1.70 4.24
C GLY A 43 12.60 0.55 4.68
N ASN A 44 11.56 0.84 5.47
CA ASN A 44 10.50 -0.09 5.83
C ASN A 44 9.31 0.14 4.90
N MET A 45 9.10 -0.81 3.98
CA MET A 45 7.93 -0.84 3.13
C MET A 45 6.70 -1.18 3.98
N PHE A 46 5.62 -0.42 3.79
CA PHE A 46 4.37 -0.63 4.51
C PHE A 46 3.15 -0.56 3.61
N SER A 47 3.23 -0.07 2.38
CA SER A 47 2.13 -0.23 1.43
C SER A 47 2.62 -0.34 -0.01
N PHE A 48 1.81 -0.98 -0.85
CA PHE A 48 1.99 -1.03 -2.30
C PHE A 48 0.69 -1.28 -3.03
N LEU A 49 0.64 -0.87 -4.30
CA LEU A 49 -0.46 -1.10 -5.21
C LEU A 49 -0.01 -2.10 -6.27
N ASP A 50 -0.73 -3.21 -6.37
CA ASP A 50 -0.53 -4.22 -7.40
C ASP A 50 -1.23 -3.80 -8.72
N LYS A 51 -0.83 -4.41 -9.84
CA LYS A 51 -1.42 -4.18 -11.16
C LYS A 51 -2.92 -4.47 -11.24
N PHE A 52 -3.45 -5.36 -10.41
CA PHE A 52 -4.90 -5.58 -10.32
C PHE A 52 -5.63 -4.43 -9.60
N GLY A 53 -4.88 -3.44 -9.10
CA GLY A 53 -5.41 -2.36 -8.26
C GLY A 53 -5.72 -2.82 -6.85
N SER A 54 -5.13 -3.91 -6.41
CA SER A 54 -5.19 -4.38 -5.02
C SER A 54 -4.09 -3.69 -4.24
N CYS A 55 -4.46 -2.92 -3.22
CA CYS A 55 -3.47 -2.24 -2.39
C CYS A 55 -3.11 -3.15 -1.21
N GLY A 56 -1.84 -3.51 -1.08
CA GLY A 56 -1.31 -4.12 0.14
C GLY A 56 -0.98 -3.04 1.16
N ILE A 57 -1.42 -3.20 2.40
CA ILE A 57 -0.99 -2.34 3.52
C ILE A 57 -0.53 -3.23 4.67
N ARG A 58 0.60 -2.86 5.29
CA ARG A 58 1.15 -3.50 6.47
C ARG A 58 0.52 -2.90 7.72
N LEU A 59 -0.27 -3.69 8.43
CA LEU A 59 -0.93 -3.25 9.67
C LEU A 59 -0.35 -4.01 10.86
N PRO A 60 -0.33 -3.37 12.05
CA PRO A 60 -0.06 -4.09 13.29
C PRO A 60 -1.13 -5.17 13.50
N GLU A 61 -0.78 -6.22 14.23
CA GLU A 61 -1.63 -7.40 14.42
C GLU A 61 -3.05 -7.07 14.87
N LYS A 62 -3.18 -6.16 15.85
CA LYS A 62 -4.47 -5.73 16.40
C LYS A 62 -5.39 -5.14 15.32
N GLU A 63 -4.89 -4.14 14.60
CA GLU A 63 -5.65 -3.45 13.54
C GLU A 63 -5.91 -4.36 12.35
N ARG A 64 -4.96 -5.24 12.03
CA ARG A 64 -5.10 -6.24 10.98
C ARG A 64 -6.27 -7.17 11.24
N GLU A 65 -6.41 -7.71 12.44
CA GLU A 65 -7.52 -8.61 12.77
C GLU A 65 -8.87 -7.91 12.68
N GLU A 66 -8.96 -6.66 13.16
CA GLU A 66 -10.16 -5.84 13.01
C GLU A 66 -10.46 -5.55 11.55
N PHE A 67 -9.44 -5.23 10.75
CA PHE A 67 -9.57 -4.98 9.32
C PHE A 67 -10.09 -6.19 8.55
N LEU A 68 -9.51 -7.37 8.80
CA LEU A 68 -9.93 -8.63 8.18
C LEU A 68 -11.40 -8.94 8.50
N LYS A 69 -11.83 -8.71 9.75
CA LYS A 69 -13.23 -8.91 10.17
C LYS A 69 -14.18 -7.85 9.60
N LYS A 70 -13.79 -6.58 9.62
CA LYS A 70 -14.60 -5.42 9.21
C LYS A 70 -14.83 -5.40 7.70
N TYR A 71 -13.79 -5.59 6.91
CA TYR A 71 -13.86 -5.54 5.45
C TYR A 71 -13.98 -6.91 4.78
N LYS A 72 -14.04 -7.99 5.57
CA LYS A 72 -14.10 -9.39 5.08
C LYS A 72 -13.03 -9.69 4.03
N THR A 73 -11.86 -9.10 4.21
CA THR A 73 -10.72 -9.28 3.31
C THR A 73 -9.75 -10.33 3.86
N THR A 74 -8.71 -10.61 3.09
CA THR A 74 -7.69 -11.60 3.42
C THR A 74 -6.31 -10.96 3.52
N LEU A 75 -5.37 -11.73 4.06
CA LEU A 75 -3.95 -11.38 4.04
C LEU A 75 -3.48 -11.23 2.59
N PHE A 76 -2.52 -10.34 2.38
CA PHE A 76 -1.98 -10.12 1.05
C PHE A 76 -1.14 -11.31 0.61
N HIS A 77 -1.46 -11.89 -0.54
CA HIS A 77 -0.74 -13.03 -1.09
C HIS A 77 0.08 -12.57 -2.30
N THR A 78 1.38 -12.86 -2.30
CA THR A 78 2.27 -12.58 -3.44
C THR A 78 3.01 -13.84 -3.86
N GLN A 79 2.92 -14.21 -5.15
CA GLN A 79 3.60 -15.34 -5.80
C GLN A 79 3.93 -16.54 -4.89
N GLY A 80 2.88 -17.12 -4.27
CA GLY A 80 2.99 -18.33 -3.43
C GLY A 80 3.33 -18.08 -1.94
N THR A 81 3.56 -16.84 -1.53
CA THR A 81 3.81 -16.45 -0.12
C THR A 81 2.69 -15.57 0.41
N VAL A 82 2.16 -15.96 1.57
CA VAL A 82 1.22 -15.16 2.34
C VAL A 82 1.99 -14.17 3.20
N LEU A 83 1.85 -12.87 2.91
CA LEU A 83 2.41 -11.80 3.72
C LEU A 83 1.51 -11.61 4.95
N LYS A 84 1.85 -12.27 6.05
CA LYS A 84 1.05 -12.25 7.30
C LYS A 84 0.86 -10.87 7.90
N GLU A 85 1.77 -9.94 7.62
CA GLU A 85 1.70 -8.57 8.12
C GLU A 85 0.94 -7.63 7.19
N TYR A 86 0.63 -8.07 5.97
CA TYR A 86 -0.03 -7.26 4.97
C TYR A 86 -1.46 -7.73 4.76
N VAL A 87 -2.36 -6.77 4.63
CA VAL A 87 -3.76 -7.00 4.27
C VAL A 87 -4.01 -6.55 2.85
N THR A 88 -4.94 -7.23 2.18
CA THR A 88 -5.47 -6.78 0.90
C THR A 88 -6.53 -5.72 1.16
N VAL A 89 -6.31 -4.50 0.67
CA VAL A 89 -7.28 -3.42 0.70
C VAL A 89 -8.27 -3.63 -0.45
N PRO A 90 -9.57 -3.81 -0.15
CA PRO A 90 -10.59 -3.86 -1.18
C PRO A 90 -10.73 -2.51 -1.88
N ASP A 91 -11.17 -2.53 -3.14
CA ASP A 91 -11.41 -1.31 -3.92
C ASP A 91 -12.38 -0.34 -3.24
N GLU A 92 -13.45 -0.83 -2.60
CA GLU A 92 -14.39 -0.01 -1.83
C GLU A 92 -13.67 0.87 -0.79
N LEU A 93 -12.68 0.29 -0.11
CA LEU A 93 -11.89 1.01 0.88
C LEU A 93 -10.90 1.97 0.25
N LEU A 94 -10.28 1.61 -0.88
CA LEU A 94 -9.39 2.51 -1.61
C LEU A 94 -10.14 3.72 -2.17
N GLN A 95 -11.40 3.55 -2.58
CA GLN A 95 -12.29 4.65 -2.94
C GLN A 95 -12.62 5.52 -1.72
N ASN A 96 -12.75 4.92 -0.54
CA ASN A 96 -13.04 5.62 0.71
C ASN A 96 -11.78 6.22 1.35
N ASN A 97 -11.26 7.30 0.75
CA ASN A 97 -10.03 8.00 1.15
C ASN A 97 -9.91 8.28 2.67
N LYS A 98 -11.02 8.47 3.40
CA LYS A 98 -11.01 8.70 4.84
C LYS A 98 -10.58 7.46 5.62
N GLU A 99 -11.23 6.32 5.38
CA GLU A 99 -10.94 5.08 6.10
C GLU A 99 -9.56 4.54 5.70
N VAL A 100 -9.21 4.52 4.41
CA VAL A 100 -7.87 4.08 4.00
C VAL A 100 -6.78 4.99 4.57
N LYS A 101 -7.03 6.29 4.72
CA LYS A 101 -6.08 7.23 5.34
C LYS A 101 -5.83 6.90 6.80
N GLU A 102 -6.86 6.52 7.56
CA GLU A 102 -6.71 6.14 8.97
C GLU A 102 -5.80 4.91 9.12
N TYR A 103 -6.03 3.86 8.33
CA TYR A 103 -5.14 2.70 8.30
C TYR A 103 -3.75 3.03 7.80
N PHE A 104 -3.63 3.92 6.81
CA PHE A 104 -2.33 4.40 6.33
C PHE A 104 -1.55 5.14 7.41
N ASP A 105 -2.22 5.96 8.21
CA ASP A 105 -1.62 6.72 9.30
C ASP A 105 -1.10 5.76 10.37
N ILE A 106 -1.91 4.77 10.76
CA ILE A 106 -1.51 3.68 11.67
C ILE A 106 -0.29 2.93 11.12
N SER A 107 -0.33 2.52 9.86
CA SER A 107 0.79 1.84 9.20
C SER A 107 2.03 2.72 9.11
N PHE A 108 1.84 4.02 8.89
CA PHE A 108 2.91 5.00 8.82
C PHE A 108 3.55 5.21 10.20
N GLU A 109 2.75 5.38 11.25
CA GLU A 109 3.23 5.45 12.64
C GLU A 109 3.95 4.17 13.04
N TYR A 110 3.41 3.00 12.66
CA TYR A 110 4.07 1.72 12.88
C TYR A 110 5.42 1.64 12.15
N ALA A 111 5.46 2.01 10.86
CA ALA A 111 6.69 2.05 10.07
C ALA A 111 7.70 3.09 10.58
N LYS A 112 7.22 4.17 11.19
CA LYS A 112 8.03 5.22 11.81
C LYS A 112 8.62 4.76 13.14
N ASN A 113 7.86 3.96 13.90
CA ASN A 113 8.30 3.37 15.16
C ASN A 113 9.29 2.21 14.93
N LEU A 114 9.16 1.50 13.81
CA LEU A 114 10.15 0.52 13.38
C LEU A 114 11.52 1.18 13.24
N LYS A 115 12.56 0.51 13.76
CA LYS A 115 13.94 0.99 13.65
C LYS A 115 14.23 1.32 12.18
N PRO A 116 14.71 2.53 11.88
CA PRO A 116 15.08 2.87 10.52
C PRO A 116 16.13 1.87 10.05
N LYS A 117 15.94 1.31 8.86
CA LYS A 117 17.00 0.51 8.24
C LYS A 117 18.17 1.46 8.06
N GLN A 118 19.23 1.25 8.84
CA GLN A 118 20.39 2.13 8.91
C GLN A 118 21.01 2.21 7.51
N SER A 119 20.57 3.18 6.71
CA SER A 119 21.12 3.42 5.39
C SER A 119 22.45 4.11 5.66
N LYS A 120 23.54 3.33 5.58
CA LYS A 120 24.89 3.88 5.58
C LYS A 120 24.93 4.94 4.47
N LYS A 121 25.20 6.17 4.88
CA LYS A 121 25.47 7.33 4.02
C LYS A 121 26.79 7.11 3.29
#